data_AF-A0A7W3SW72-F1
#
_entry.id   AF-A0A7W3SW72-F1
#
_cell.length_a   1.000
_cell.length_b   1.000
_cell.length_c   1.000
_cell.angle_alpha   90.00
_cell.angle_beta   90.00
_cell.angle_gamma   90.00
#
_symmetry.space_group_name_H-M   'P 1'
#
loop_
_entity.id
_entity.type
_entity.pdbx_description
1 polymer ?
#
loop_
_entity_poly.entity_id
_entity_poly.type
_entity_poly.pdbx_seq_one_letter_code
_entity_poly.pdbx_strand_id
1 'polypeptide(L)'
;MEPYDGIVELAYQKMKLRDQNNDDEAKETLQKFYKEIDEWDGSVNRLSFVGNYLVGAHMNKIIAKGMAQASPEGFVRIVTQEPSVMEKVVQLLQLRKAGAVDERLTNRIKDVQFERALKIHPSLLGPAPDQYIHRLLCCLFMEIMTPVANNNDLKKIAKILDIGDRNVSFVNLQVRVRGKVEGSLQRLQLDQEVSKLDVFRRAVIAYHILEAHKELNAK
;
A
#
# COMPACT_ATOMS: atom_id res chain seq x y z
N MET A 1 -12.12 -25.36 3.73
CA MET A 1 -12.47 -23.97 4.07
C MET A 1 -11.59 -23.59 5.24
N GLU A 2 -10.82 -22.53 5.10
CA GLU A 2 -9.89 -22.06 6.14
C GLU A 2 -10.66 -21.28 7.22
N PRO A 3 -10.19 -21.24 8.48
CA PRO A 3 -10.89 -20.57 9.58
C PRO A 3 -11.17 -19.07 9.34
N TYR A 4 -10.34 -18.43 8.50
CA TYR A 4 -10.45 -17.01 8.18
C TYR A 4 -11.26 -16.73 6.90
N ASP A 5 -11.73 -17.74 6.16
CA ASP A 5 -12.46 -17.53 4.90
C ASP A 5 -13.75 -16.74 5.13
N GLY A 6 -14.51 -17.03 6.20
CA GLY A 6 -15.72 -16.26 6.55
C GLY A 6 -15.43 -14.80 6.93
N ILE A 7 -14.25 -14.51 7.48
CA ILE A 7 -13.82 -13.13 7.77
C ILE A 7 -13.53 -12.39 6.46
N VAL A 8 -12.87 -13.06 5.51
CA VAL A 8 -12.58 -12.49 4.18
C VAL A 8 -13.87 -12.24 3.40
N GLU A 9 -14.83 -13.17 3.46
CA GLU A 9 -16.15 -12.99 2.85
C GLU A 9 -16.86 -11.76 3.39
N LEU A 10 -16.93 -11.60 4.72
CA LEU A 10 -17.55 -10.43 5.33
C LEU A 10 -16.80 -9.13 4.99
N ALA A 11 -15.46 -9.17 4.96
CA ALA A 11 -14.66 -8.02 4.53
C ALA A 11 -14.92 -7.63 3.07
N TYR A 12 -15.12 -8.62 2.20
CA TYR A 12 -15.54 -8.41 0.82
C TYR A 12 -16.95 -7.79 0.72
N GLN A 13 -17.93 -8.27 1.50
CA GLN A 13 -19.25 -7.65 1.54
C GLN A 13 -19.20 -6.20 2.04
N LYS A 14 -18.37 -5.92 3.05
CA LYS A 14 -18.14 -4.55 3.54
C LYS A 14 -17.53 -3.65 2.48
N MET A 15 -16.58 -4.17 1.69
CA MET A 15 -16.02 -3.43 0.55
C MET A 15 -17.12 -3.05 -0.45
N LYS A 16 -18.06 -3.95 -0.77
CA LYS A 16 -19.18 -3.65 -1.69
C LYS A 16 -20.11 -2.54 -1.19
N LEU A 17 -20.19 -2.33 0.12
CA LEU A 17 -21.03 -1.32 0.76
C LEU A 17 -20.34 0.04 0.94
N ARG A 18 -19.06 0.17 0.54
CA ARG A 18 -18.34 1.44 0.62
C ARG A 18 -18.94 2.50 -0.29
N ASP A 19 -18.71 3.75 0.10
CA ASP A 19 -19.03 4.91 -0.73
C ASP A 19 -18.24 4.86 -2.04
N GLN A 20 -18.96 4.66 -3.14
CA GLN A 20 -18.40 4.52 -4.48
C GLN A 20 -17.61 5.77 -4.90
N ASN A 21 -18.03 6.96 -4.46
CA ASN A 21 -17.36 8.21 -4.84
C ASN A 21 -15.92 8.26 -4.32
N ASN A 22 -15.69 7.86 -3.06
CA ASN A 22 -14.34 7.84 -2.48
C ASN A 22 -13.44 6.82 -3.19
N ASP A 23 -13.98 5.65 -3.54
CA ASP A 23 -13.22 4.61 -4.22
C ASP A 23 -12.90 4.99 -5.68
N ASP A 24 -13.81 5.68 -6.37
CA ASP A 24 -13.57 6.20 -7.72
C ASP A 24 -12.51 7.32 -7.72
N GLU A 25 -12.53 8.23 -6.75
CA GLU A 25 -11.49 9.25 -6.62
C GLU A 25 -10.11 8.66 -6.27
N ALA A 26 -10.06 7.60 -5.46
CA ALA A 26 -8.83 6.89 -5.16
C ALA A 26 -8.27 6.20 -6.41
N LYS A 27 -9.13 5.55 -7.20
CA LYS A 27 -8.80 4.97 -8.49
C LYS A 27 -8.25 6.03 -9.46
N GLU A 28 -8.93 7.16 -9.62
CA GLU A 28 -8.48 8.25 -10.48
C GLU A 28 -7.11 8.79 -10.05
N THR A 29 -6.89 8.92 -8.74
CA THR A 29 -5.62 9.37 -8.20
C THR A 29 -4.48 8.39 -8.54
N LEU A 30 -4.71 7.08 -8.37
CA LEU A 30 -3.74 6.06 -8.77
C LEU A 30 -3.48 6.07 -10.28
N GLN A 31 -4.52 6.21 -11.10
CA GLN A 31 -4.38 6.27 -12.56
C GLN A 31 -3.55 7.49 -13.00
N LYS A 32 -3.78 8.67 -12.40
CA LYS A 32 -2.96 9.86 -12.66
C LYS A 32 -1.51 9.64 -12.26
N PHE A 33 -1.27 9.06 -11.08
CA PHE A 33 0.08 8.77 -10.63
C PHE A 33 0.81 7.82 -11.59
N TYR A 34 0.14 6.74 -11.99
CA TYR A 34 0.73 5.75 -12.88
C TYR A 34 1.02 6.31 -14.27
N LYS A 35 0.13 7.16 -14.79
CA LYS A 35 0.36 7.88 -16.03
C LYS A 35 1.60 8.78 -15.95
N GLU A 36 1.77 9.55 -14.88
CA GLU A 36 2.96 10.39 -14.70
C GLU A 36 4.25 9.57 -14.57
N ILE A 37 4.19 8.39 -13.93
CA ILE A 37 5.32 7.46 -13.90
C ILE A 37 5.64 6.94 -15.31
N ASP A 38 4.63 6.61 -16.12
CA ASP A 38 4.81 6.12 -17.48
C ASP A 38 5.42 7.20 -18.40
N GLU A 39 5.00 8.45 -18.25
CA GLU A 39 5.51 9.62 -18.99
C GLU A 39 6.88 10.11 -18.49
N TRP A 40 7.28 9.75 -17.27
CA TRP A 40 8.58 10.12 -16.70
C TRP A 40 9.76 9.47 -17.45
N ASP A 41 10.76 10.29 -17.76
CA ASP A 41 11.91 9.96 -18.63
C ASP A 41 13.05 9.20 -17.94
N GLY A 42 12.92 8.85 -16.67
CA GLY A 42 13.96 8.19 -15.89
C GLY A 42 14.92 9.16 -15.16
N SER A 43 14.75 10.48 -15.32
CA SER A 43 15.63 11.48 -14.71
C SER A 43 15.36 11.68 -13.23
N VAL A 44 16.41 11.59 -12.42
CA VAL A 44 16.38 11.89 -10.97
C VAL A 44 15.88 13.32 -10.70
N ASN A 45 16.19 14.29 -11.56
CA ASN A 45 15.84 15.70 -11.36
C ASN A 45 14.38 16.04 -11.72
N ARG A 46 13.59 15.07 -12.18
CA ARG A 46 12.19 15.26 -12.61
C ARG A 46 11.21 14.47 -11.73
N LEU A 47 11.44 14.47 -10.42
CA LEU A 47 10.59 13.79 -9.43
C LEU A 47 9.60 14.73 -8.71
N SER A 48 9.44 15.98 -9.16
CA SER A 48 8.54 16.94 -8.52
C SER A 48 7.09 16.43 -8.46
N PHE A 49 6.63 15.69 -9.48
CA PHE A 49 5.30 15.10 -9.53
C PHE A 49 5.03 14.12 -8.38
N VAL A 50 6.07 13.40 -7.90
CA VAL A 50 5.96 12.46 -6.79
C VAL A 50 5.43 13.16 -5.54
N GLY A 51 5.82 14.42 -5.31
CA GLY A 51 5.36 15.24 -4.18
C GLY A 51 3.83 15.29 -4.03
N ASN A 52 3.10 15.26 -5.14
CA ASN A 52 1.63 15.30 -5.17
C ASN A 52 0.98 14.03 -4.60
N TYR A 53 1.74 12.93 -4.49
CA TYR A 53 1.28 11.60 -4.05
C TYR A 53 2.02 11.11 -2.79
N LEU A 54 2.66 12.01 -2.06
CA LEU A 54 3.30 11.67 -0.78
C LEU A 54 2.36 11.89 0.41
N VAL A 55 1.59 12.98 0.37
CA VAL A 55 0.77 13.48 1.47
C VAL A 55 -0.49 14.16 0.92
N GLY A 56 -1.39 14.59 1.82
CA GLY A 56 -2.56 15.39 1.44
C GLY A 56 -3.79 14.60 1.01
N ALA A 57 -4.77 15.32 0.45
CA ALA A 57 -6.12 14.81 0.21
C ALA A 57 -6.15 13.58 -0.70
N HIS A 58 -5.36 13.59 -1.79
CA HIS A 58 -5.23 12.47 -2.73
C HIS A 58 -4.77 11.18 -2.04
N MET A 59 -3.74 11.27 -1.20
CA MET A 59 -3.22 10.12 -0.47
C MET A 59 -4.15 9.63 0.64
N ASN A 60 -4.93 10.53 1.24
CA ASN A 60 -5.94 10.17 2.23
C ASN A 60 -7.11 9.38 1.62
N LYS A 61 -7.33 9.47 0.30
CA LYS A 61 -8.35 8.69 -0.43
C LYS A 61 -7.88 7.26 -0.71
N ILE A 62 -6.60 7.08 -1.03
CA ILE A 62 -6.03 5.76 -1.35
C ILE A 62 -5.68 4.98 -0.07
N ILE A 63 -5.18 5.64 0.96
CA ILE A 63 -4.71 4.95 2.17
C ILE A 63 -5.37 5.54 3.40
N ALA A 64 -6.16 4.69 4.06
CA ALA A 64 -7.00 5.09 5.17
C ALA A 64 -6.26 5.84 6.28
N LYS A 65 -6.99 6.82 6.82
CA LYS A 65 -6.61 7.76 7.87
C LYS A 65 -5.87 7.06 9.02
N GLY A 66 -4.56 7.25 9.05
CA GLY A 66 -3.83 7.27 10.31
C GLY A 66 -3.02 8.55 10.36
N MET A 67 -2.80 9.05 11.59
CA MET A 67 -2.00 10.23 11.82
C MET A 67 -0.53 9.83 11.79
N ALA A 68 0.19 10.30 10.78
CA ALA A 68 1.65 10.24 10.78
C ALA A 68 2.17 11.35 11.71
N GLN A 69 3.14 11.03 12.57
CA GLN A 69 3.68 11.99 13.53
C GLN A 69 4.69 12.98 12.90
N ALA A 70 5.28 12.62 11.76
CA ALA A 70 6.23 13.47 11.05
C ALA A 70 5.51 14.61 10.31
N SER A 71 6.18 15.76 10.14
CA SER A 71 5.65 16.86 9.31
C SER A 71 5.52 16.41 7.85
N PRO A 72 4.35 16.60 7.22
CA PRO A 72 4.15 16.36 5.79
C PRO A 72 5.18 17.11 4.94
N GLU A 73 5.45 18.37 5.26
CA GLU A 73 6.34 19.26 4.51
C GLU A 73 7.79 18.78 4.58
N GLY A 74 8.23 18.36 5.77
CA GLY A 74 9.56 17.78 5.97
C GLY A 74 9.75 16.49 5.19
N PHE A 75 8.74 15.61 5.19
CA PHE A 75 8.78 14.38 4.40
C PHE A 75 8.83 14.66 2.90
N VAL A 76 7.96 15.54 2.38
CA VAL A 76 7.93 15.92 0.96
C VAL A 76 9.27 16.51 0.54
N ARG A 77 9.82 17.43 1.32
CA ARG A 77 11.13 18.04 1.06
C ARG A 77 12.21 16.98 0.93
N ILE A 78 12.32 16.07 1.90
CA ILE A 78 13.37 15.05 1.89
C ILE A 78 13.23 14.14 0.67
N VAL A 79 12.02 13.68 0.37
CA VAL A 79 11.77 12.76 -0.76
C VAL A 79 12.01 13.41 -2.12
N THR A 80 11.77 14.72 -2.26
CA THR A 80 11.80 15.42 -3.56
C THR A 80 13.04 16.28 -3.79
N GLN A 81 13.87 16.52 -2.77
CA GLN A 81 15.03 17.42 -2.85
C GLN A 81 16.34 16.80 -2.38
N GLU A 82 16.33 15.74 -1.58
CA GLU A 82 17.57 15.10 -1.09
C GLU A 82 18.06 14.06 -2.10
N PRO A 83 19.24 14.23 -2.74
CA PRO A 83 19.68 13.37 -3.84
C PRO A 83 19.72 11.88 -3.49
N SER A 84 20.22 11.55 -2.29
CA SER A 84 20.34 10.16 -1.83
C SER A 84 18.97 9.46 -1.68
N VAL A 85 17.91 10.21 -1.38
CA VAL A 85 16.54 9.71 -1.26
C VAL A 85 15.86 9.68 -2.63
N MET A 86 16.06 10.71 -3.44
CA MET A 86 15.56 10.77 -4.82
C MET A 86 16.06 9.58 -5.66
N GLU A 87 17.33 9.19 -5.51
CA GLU A 87 17.87 7.97 -6.15
C GLU A 87 17.11 6.71 -5.76
N LYS A 88 16.66 6.60 -4.50
CA LYS A 88 15.84 5.46 -4.04
C LYS A 88 14.43 5.51 -4.63
N VAL A 89 13.84 6.70 -4.75
CA VAL A 89 12.56 6.88 -5.45
C VAL A 89 12.70 6.46 -6.90
N VAL A 90 13.74 6.91 -7.62
CA VAL A 90 14.04 6.48 -9.00
C VAL A 90 14.14 4.97 -9.10
N GLN A 91 14.87 4.31 -8.19
CA GLN A 91 14.96 2.85 -8.18
C GLN A 91 13.58 2.19 -8.04
N LEU A 92 12.71 2.68 -7.14
CA LEU A 92 11.34 2.17 -7.00
C LEU A 92 10.50 2.40 -8.27
N LEU A 93 10.59 3.59 -8.87
CA LEU A 93 9.87 3.90 -10.11
C LEU A 93 10.35 3.04 -11.28
N GLN A 94 11.65 2.80 -11.39
CA GLN A 94 12.22 1.89 -12.38
C GLN A 94 11.74 0.46 -12.17
N LEU A 95 11.66 -0.02 -10.92
CA LEU A 95 11.08 -1.34 -10.64
C LEU A 95 9.63 -1.45 -11.12
N ARG A 96 8.83 -0.40 -10.93
CA ARG A 96 7.45 -0.34 -11.42
C ARG A 96 7.38 -0.33 -12.96
N LYS A 97 8.26 0.42 -13.64
CA LYS A 97 8.29 0.50 -15.11
C LYS A 97 8.87 -0.74 -15.79
N ALA A 98 9.70 -1.52 -15.09
CA ALA A 98 10.49 -2.61 -15.68
C ALA A 98 9.67 -3.84 -16.11
N GLY A 99 8.35 -3.88 -15.86
CA GLY A 99 7.49 -4.98 -16.29
C GLY A 99 6.22 -5.10 -15.46
N ALA A 100 5.64 -6.30 -15.45
CA ALA A 100 4.46 -6.60 -14.65
C ALA A 100 4.75 -6.42 -13.15
N VAL A 101 3.81 -5.81 -12.43
CA VAL A 101 3.85 -5.71 -10.98
C VAL A 101 3.28 -6.98 -10.38
N ASP A 102 4.17 -7.90 -9.97
CA ASP A 102 3.83 -9.19 -9.36
C ASP A 102 4.64 -9.45 -8.06
N GLU A 103 4.28 -10.50 -7.31
CA GLU A 103 4.89 -10.81 -6.02
C GLU A 103 6.41 -11.07 -6.08
N ARG A 104 6.99 -11.31 -7.26
CA ARG A 104 8.44 -11.53 -7.44
C ARG A 104 9.23 -10.24 -7.24
N LEU A 105 8.57 -9.08 -7.33
CA LEU A 105 9.19 -7.77 -7.04
C LEU A 105 9.49 -7.56 -5.55
N THR A 106 8.90 -8.34 -4.65
CA THR A 106 8.97 -8.12 -3.19
C THR A 106 10.41 -7.93 -2.67
N ASN A 107 11.34 -8.80 -3.08
CA ASN A 107 12.75 -8.69 -2.67
C ASN A 107 13.42 -7.48 -3.31
N ARG A 108 13.18 -7.22 -4.60
CA ARG A 108 13.74 -6.07 -5.31
C ARG A 108 13.31 -4.74 -4.68
N ILE A 109 12.03 -4.62 -4.30
CA ILE A 109 11.50 -3.45 -3.59
C ILE A 109 12.19 -3.27 -2.23
N LYS A 110 12.36 -4.37 -1.47
CA LYS A 110 13.08 -4.35 -0.19
C LYS A 110 14.54 -3.92 -0.35
N ASP A 111 15.21 -4.41 -1.39
CA ASP A 111 16.63 -4.16 -1.65
C ASP A 111 16.94 -2.71 -2.03
N VAL A 112 15.94 -1.93 -2.45
CA VAL A 112 16.09 -0.48 -2.62
C VAL A 112 16.44 0.20 -1.29
N GLN A 113 16.02 -0.36 -0.15
CA GLN A 113 16.26 0.19 1.19
C GLN A 113 15.72 1.63 1.38
N PHE A 114 14.65 2.00 0.67
CA PHE A 114 14.04 3.34 0.74
C PHE A 114 13.64 3.73 2.18
N GLU A 115 13.00 2.83 2.91
CA GLU A 115 12.61 3.05 4.31
C GLU A 115 13.83 3.38 5.19
N ARG A 116 14.91 2.60 5.05
CA ARG A 116 16.15 2.81 5.81
C ARG A 116 16.79 4.15 5.44
N ALA A 117 16.86 4.47 4.15
CA ALA A 117 17.48 5.70 3.65
C ALA A 117 16.82 6.95 4.26
N LEU A 118 15.49 6.96 4.36
CA LEU A 118 14.74 8.05 4.99
C LEU A 118 14.92 8.13 6.51
N LYS A 119 14.86 6.99 7.20
CA LYS A 119 14.92 6.93 8.68
C LYS A 119 16.23 7.43 9.26
N ILE A 120 17.33 7.24 8.53
CA ILE A 120 18.67 7.64 8.98
C ILE A 120 19.15 8.95 8.35
N HIS A 121 18.31 9.61 7.54
CA HIS A 121 18.73 10.79 6.80
C HIS A 121 19.00 11.96 7.76
N PRO A 122 20.16 12.66 7.68
CA PRO A 122 20.49 13.76 8.58
C PRO A 122 19.48 14.91 8.57
N SER A 123 18.86 15.19 7.41
CA SER A 123 17.85 16.23 7.25
C SER A 123 16.45 15.87 7.79
N LEU A 124 16.26 14.67 8.36
CA LEU A 124 14.99 14.25 8.94
C LEU A 124 14.72 15.01 10.25
N LEU A 125 13.63 15.79 10.24
CA LEU A 125 13.17 16.55 11.40
C LEU A 125 11.99 15.84 12.04
N GLY A 126 12.11 15.54 13.35
CA GLY A 126 11.05 14.92 14.13
C GLY A 126 11.01 13.38 14.04
N PRO A 127 9.87 12.76 14.38
CA PRO A 127 9.74 11.30 14.43
C PRO A 127 9.77 10.67 13.03
N ALA A 128 10.05 9.36 12.97
CA ALA A 128 10.16 8.62 11.73
C ALA A 128 8.84 8.67 10.90
N PRO A 129 8.91 8.94 9.58
CA PRO A 129 7.73 9.12 8.73
C PRO A 129 7.17 7.77 8.22
N ASP A 130 7.20 6.71 9.03
CA ASP A 130 6.90 5.32 8.63
C ASP A 130 5.61 5.20 7.85
N GLN A 131 4.55 5.86 8.33
CA GLN A 131 3.26 5.79 7.66
C GLN A 131 3.29 6.44 6.27
N TYR A 132 4.03 7.52 6.06
CA TYR A 132 4.17 8.12 4.72
C TYR A 132 5.04 7.27 3.79
N ILE A 133 6.09 6.64 4.32
CA ILE A 133 6.93 5.69 3.57
C ILE A 133 6.07 4.53 3.07
N HIS A 134 5.35 3.89 3.99
CA HIS A 134 4.46 2.77 3.68
C HIS A 134 3.36 3.17 2.72
N ARG A 135 2.84 4.40 2.86
CA ARG A 135 1.84 4.94 1.92
C ARG A 135 2.35 4.99 0.50
N LEU A 136 3.53 5.57 0.30
CA LEU A 136 4.14 5.64 -1.03
C LEU A 136 4.36 4.24 -1.61
N LEU A 137 4.88 3.29 -0.82
CA LEU A 137 5.11 1.91 -1.26
C LEU A 137 3.81 1.21 -1.69
N CYS A 138 2.76 1.30 -0.88
CA CYS A 138 1.46 0.73 -1.20
C CYS A 138 0.86 1.35 -2.46
N CYS A 139 0.99 2.67 -2.67
CA CYS A 139 0.53 3.31 -3.89
C CYS A 139 1.36 2.91 -5.11
N LEU A 140 2.68 2.79 -4.98
CA LEU A 140 3.56 2.38 -6.07
C LEU A 140 3.38 0.93 -6.50
N PHE A 141 2.80 0.07 -5.66
CA PHE A 141 2.69 -1.37 -5.92
C PHE A 141 1.32 -1.92 -5.48
N MET A 142 0.24 -1.14 -5.67
CA MET A 142 -1.11 -1.50 -5.22
C MET A 142 -1.62 -2.81 -5.83
N GLU A 143 -1.08 -3.21 -6.98
CA GLU A 143 -1.39 -4.48 -7.65
C GLU A 143 -1.08 -5.69 -6.77
N ILE A 144 -0.04 -5.60 -5.94
CA ILE A 144 0.47 -6.69 -5.07
C ILE A 144 0.43 -6.36 -3.58
N MET A 145 0.08 -5.13 -3.22
CA MET A 145 -0.02 -4.67 -1.84
C MET A 145 -1.47 -4.36 -1.46
N THR A 146 -1.67 -3.95 -0.21
CA THR A 146 -2.95 -3.51 0.32
C THR A 146 -2.87 -2.04 0.73
N PRO A 147 -3.99 -1.31 0.87
CA PRO A 147 -3.97 0.07 1.36
C PRO A 147 -3.72 0.18 2.89
N VAL A 148 -3.31 -0.89 3.57
CA VAL A 148 -3.06 -0.88 5.03
C VAL A 148 -1.64 -0.41 5.34
N ALA A 149 -1.37 0.89 5.34
CA ALA A 149 -0.03 1.43 5.62
C ALA A 149 0.37 1.43 7.11
N ASN A 150 -0.59 1.31 8.03
CA ASN A 150 -0.28 1.19 9.45
C ASN A 150 0.27 -0.22 9.73
N ASN A 151 1.55 -0.31 10.11
CA ASN A 151 2.22 -1.59 10.32
C ASN A 151 1.60 -2.41 11.48
N ASN A 152 1.10 -1.75 12.52
CA ASN A 152 0.45 -2.46 13.64
C ASN A 152 -0.87 -3.08 13.19
N ASP A 153 -1.65 -2.38 12.38
CA ASP A 153 -2.90 -2.91 11.85
C ASP A 153 -2.64 -4.02 10.82
N LEU A 154 -1.63 -3.85 9.96
CA LEU A 154 -1.18 -4.90 9.04
C LEU A 154 -0.79 -6.18 9.78
N LYS A 155 -0.04 -6.08 10.89
CA LYS A 155 0.31 -7.24 11.74
C LYS A 155 -0.89 -7.90 12.39
N LYS A 156 -1.88 -7.12 12.85
CA LYS A 156 -3.13 -7.68 13.38
C LYS A 156 -3.90 -8.44 12.30
N ILE A 157 -4.00 -7.87 11.09
CA ILE A 157 -4.61 -8.53 9.94
C ILE A 157 -3.86 -9.82 9.60
N ALA A 158 -2.52 -9.77 9.53
CA ALA A 158 -1.69 -10.93 9.28
C ALA A 158 -1.95 -12.06 10.30
N LYS A 159 -2.06 -11.72 11.59
CA LYS A 159 -2.40 -12.69 12.64
C LYS A 159 -3.79 -13.30 12.44
N ILE A 160 -4.79 -12.50 12.08
CA ILE A 160 -6.16 -12.99 11.80
C ILE A 160 -6.17 -13.96 10.61
N LEU A 161 -5.37 -13.66 9.58
CA LEU A 161 -5.25 -14.46 8.38
C LEU A 161 -4.26 -15.63 8.52
N ASP A 162 -3.81 -15.95 9.74
CA ASP A 162 -2.83 -17.00 10.03
C ASP A 162 -1.55 -16.88 9.18
N ILE A 163 -0.98 -15.68 9.17
CA ILE A 163 0.30 -15.34 8.53
C ILE A 163 1.32 -15.08 9.63
N GLY A 164 2.38 -15.89 9.67
CA GLY A 164 3.53 -15.63 10.53
C GLY A 164 4.23 -14.32 10.13
N ASP A 165 4.29 -13.36 11.06
CA ASP A 165 4.83 -12.01 10.86
C ASP A 165 6.16 -11.74 11.57
N ARG A 166 6.69 -12.71 12.34
CA ARG A 166 7.97 -12.58 13.04
C ARG A 166 9.11 -12.28 12.06
N ASN A 167 9.76 -11.13 12.25
CA ASN A 167 10.88 -10.64 11.44
C ASN A 167 10.57 -10.47 9.94
N VAL A 168 9.29 -10.32 9.58
CA VAL A 168 8.88 -10.07 8.19
C VAL A 168 8.91 -8.57 7.92
N SER A 169 9.57 -8.14 6.84
CA SER A 169 9.56 -6.73 6.43
C SER A 169 8.16 -6.28 6.04
N PHE A 170 7.86 -4.98 6.16
CA PHE A 170 6.56 -4.42 5.79
C PHE A 170 6.13 -4.83 4.37
N VAL A 171 7.03 -4.72 3.39
CA VAL A 171 6.82 -5.10 1.99
C VAL A 171 6.43 -6.58 1.84
N ASN A 172 7.14 -7.49 2.53
CA ASN A 172 6.80 -8.91 2.50
C ASN A 172 5.45 -9.20 3.16
N LEU A 173 5.14 -8.50 4.26
CA LEU A 173 3.89 -8.70 4.98
C LEU A 173 2.69 -8.22 4.15
N GLN A 174 2.82 -7.10 3.44
CA GLN A 174 1.82 -6.59 2.50
C GLN A 174 1.45 -7.64 1.44
N VAL A 175 2.47 -8.17 0.75
CA VAL A 175 2.29 -9.14 -0.34
C VAL A 175 1.70 -10.45 0.18
N ARG A 176 2.13 -10.91 1.37
CA ARG A 176 1.54 -12.11 2.02
C ARG A 176 0.07 -11.90 2.39
N VAL A 177 -0.28 -10.77 3.00
CA VAL A 177 -1.68 -10.44 3.32
C VAL A 177 -2.52 -10.39 2.04
N ARG A 178 -2.03 -9.72 1.00
CA ARG A 178 -2.68 -9.66 -0.32
C ARG A 178 -2.97 -11.06 -0.86
N GLY A 179 -1.95 -11.91 -0.98
CA GLY A 179 -2.09 -13.26 -1.52
C GLY A 179 -2.99 -14.16 -0.68
N LYS A 180 -2.99 -14.01 0.65
CA LYS A 180 -3.86 -14.79 1.54
C LYS A 180 -5.34 -14.42 1.35
N VAL A 181 -5.65 -13.14 1.20
CA VAL A 181 -7.00 -12.63 0.86
C VAL A 181 -7.43 -13.16 -0.51
N GLU A 182 -6.58 -13.06 -1.53
CA GLU A 182 -6.89 -13.56 -2.88
C GLU A 182 -7.14 -15.08 -2.89
N GLY A 183 -6.30 -15.84 -2.18
CA GLY A 183 -6.51 -17.29 -2.03
C GLY A 183 -7.82 -17.65 -1.32
N SER A 184 -8.25 -16.86 -0.33
CA SER A 184 -9.59 -17.02 0.28
C SER A 184 -10.71 -16.75 -0.71
N LEU A 185 -10.63 -15.66 -1.48
CA LEU A 185 -11.64 -15.32 -2.48
C LEU A 185 -11.78 -16.41 -3.55
N GLN A 186 -10.67 -17.04 -3.97
CA GLN A 186 -10.69 -18.19 -4.87
C GLN A 186 -11.39 -19.42 -4.24
N ARG A 187 -11.08 -19.77 -2.98
CA ARG A 187 -11.75 -20.88 -2.28
C ARG A 187 -13.25 -20.65 -2.10
N LEU A 188 -13.64 -19.39 -1.94
CA LEU A 188 -15.04 -18.96 -1.82
C LEU A 188 -15.74 -18.80 -3.19
N GLN A 189 -15.04 -19.02 -4.31
CA GLN A 189 -15.57 -18.83 -5.67
C GLN A 189 -16.03 -17.39 -5.95
N LEU A 190 -15.41 -16.41 -5.29
CA LEU A 190 -15.66 -14.98 -5.45
C LEU A 190 -14.67 -14.30 -6.40
N ASP A 191 -13.62 -15.02 -6.83
CA ASP A 191 -12.52 -14.50 -7.64
C ASP A 191 -12.98 -13.93 -8.99
N GLN A 192 -13.97 -14.56 -9.64
CA GLN A 192 -14.53 -14.08 -10.91
C GLN A 192 -15.31 -12.76 -10.78
N GLU A 193 -15.95 -12.52 -9.64
CA GLU A 193 -16.62 -11.24 -9.38
C GLU A 193 -15.57 -10.18 -9.05
N VAL A 194 -14.62 -10.53 -8.20
CA VAL A 194 -13.53 -9.64 -7.77
C VAL A 194 -12.63 -9.25 -8.95
N SER A 195 -12.39 -10.12 -9.92
CA SER A 195 -11.55 -9.83 -11.08
C SER A 195 -12.12 -8.74 -12.00
N LYS A 196 -13.42 -8.44 -11.90
CA LYS A 196 -14.09 -7.36 -12.63
C LYS A 196 -13.89 -5.99 -11.97
N LEU A 197 -13.42 -5.97 -10.73
CA LEU A 197 -13.16 -4.74 -9.97
C LEU A 197 -11.79 -4.15 -10.34
N ASP A 198 -11.64 -2.84 -10.22
CA ASP A 198 -10.35 -2.19 -10.37
C ASP A 198 -9.36 -2.61 -9.27
N VAL A 199 -8.07 -2.35 -9.50
CA VAL A 199 -6.97 -2.72 -8.59
C VAL A 199 -7.22 -2.24 -7.16
N PHE A 200 -7.72 -1.01 -6.99
CA PHE A 200 -7.91 -0.42 -5.67
C PHE A 200 -9.01 -1.13 -4.89
N ARG A 201 -10.19 -1.34 -5.51
CA ARG A 201 -11.31 -2.06 -4.89
C ARG A 201 -10.97 -3.50 -4.53
N ARG A 202 -10.12 -4.16 -5.32
CA ARG A 202 -9.59 -5.48 -4.94
C ARG A 202 -8.71 -5.38 -3.70
N ALA A 203 -7.81 -4.40 -3.65
CA ALA A 203 -6.86 -4.22 -2.55
C ALA A 203 -7.53 -3.84 -1.22
N VAL A 204 -8.61 -3.03 -1.26
CA VAL A 204 -9.28 -2.52 -0.07
C VAL A 204 -10.02 -3.60 0.74
N ILE A 205 -10.22 -4.81 0.20
CA ILE A 205 -10.81 -5.93 0.95
C ILE A 205 -10.00 -6.21 2.23
N ALA A 206 -8.67 -6.18 2.15
CA ALA A 206 -7.79 -6.40 3.31
C ALA A 206 -7.99 -5.35 4.41
N TYR A 207 -8.34 -4.11 4.05
CA TYR A 207 -8.58 -3.03 5.00
C TYR A 207 -9.78 -3.32 5.92
N HIS A 208 -10.78 -4.07 5.44
CA HIS A 208 -11.99 -4.40 6.20
C HIS A 208 -11.84 -5.63 7.11
N ILE A 209 -10.71 -6.35 7.07
CA ILE A 209 -10.51 -7.58 7.85
C ILE A 209 -10.61 -7.33 9.36
N LEU A 210 -10.04 -6.23 9.87
CA LEU A 210 -10.11 -5.91 11.30
C LEU A 210 -11.54 -5.67 11.78
N GLU A 211 -12.35 -5.03 10.96
CA GLU A 211 -13.75 -4.74 11.26
C GLU A 211 -14.58 -6.02 11.19
N ALA A 212 -14.42 -6.80 10.12
CA ALA A 212 -15.09 -8.08 9.93
C ALA A 212 -14.80 -9.06 11.08
N HIS A 213 -13.53 -9.14 11.52
CA HIS A 213 -13.14 -10.01 12.64
C HIS A 213 -13.78 -9.59 13.97
N LYS A 214 -13.89 -8.29 14.24
CA LYS A 214 -14.58 -7.79 15.44
C LYS A 214 -16.06 -8.15 15.42
N GLU A 215 -16.72 -8.00 14.27
CA GLU A 215 -18.14 -8.26 14.12
C GLU A 215 -18.48 -9.75 14.31
N LEU A 216 -17.65 -10.65 13.76
CA LEU A 216 -17.86 -12.09 13.89
C LEU A 216 -17.61 -12.62 15.30
N ASN A 217 -16.72 -11.99 16.07
CA ASN A 217 -16.45 -12.38 17.47
C ASN A 217 -17.35 -11.67 18.49
N ALA A 218 -18.16 -10.71 18.06
CA ALA A 218 -19.13 -10.01 18.92
C ALA A 218 -20.50 -10.72 18.99
N LYS A 219 -20.68 -11.79 18.21
CA LYS A 219 -21.85 -12.68 18.19
C LYS A 219 -21.55 -13.95 18.97
#